data_AF-A0A158QIR0-F1
#
_entry.id   AF-A0A158QIR0-F1
#
_cell.length_a   1.000
_cell.length_b   1.000
_cell.length_c   1.000
_cell.angle_alpha   90.00
_cell.angle_beta   90.00
_cell.angle_gamma   90.00
#
_symmetry.space_group_name_H-M   'P 1'
#
loop_
_entity.id
_entity.type
_entity.pdbx_description
1 polymer ?
#
loop_
_entity_poly.entity_id
_entity_poly.type
_entity_poly.pdbx_seq_one_letter_code
_entity_poly.pdbx_strand_id
1 'polypeptide(L)'
;MDELPIKPCAKYITHYLKRNFVFSPGSQDIHKNPVIFFSDNYDDGITPTVLDSILDYFFHLNPCRHLIVIDRRGSGWIPTKKLLIHLNLNYLDHIEYVVLLRPQGFFQRLGSDRTVASIYNDISFDLQLIDSPSDLFNIIPACEILSQIGGELFFDVSLWVDFQIEIESFQRCACDLGLEIQSFVVDISKVEALARLPQDFTTFELVRDRVESLQRRRRQLQRRLSSCESRGVDLRKRLRELRESSSSEEEVVEAKKRIANEEISSLDLPKDRSSQILVVEQYIIQLSETRSKLRKFWNRYARGLRNLQKLEDFESHFKKVCIFT
;
A
#
# COMPACT_ATOMS: atom_id res chain seq x y z
N MET A 1 6.02 -15.49 -22.54
CA MET A 1 6.02 -14.19 -21.84
C MET A 1 5.04 -14.42 -20.71
N ASP A 2 5.54 -14.96 -19.60
CA ASP A 2 4.68 -15.31 -18.47
C ASP A 2 4.20 -13.99 -17.88
N GLU A 3 2.89 -13.74 -17.98
CA GLU A 3 2.28 -12.61 -17.30
C GLU A 3 2.55 -12.78 -15.80
N LEU A 4 3.35 -11.89 -15.23
CA LEU A 4 3.50 -11.80 -13.79
C LEU A 4 2.10 -11.73 -13.18
N PRO A 5 1.79 -12.54 -12.15
CA PRO A 5 0.46 -12.55 -11.56
C PRO A 5 0.07 -11.11 -11.18
N ILE A 6 -1.11 -10.69 -11.63
CA ILE A 6 -1.63 -9.35 -11.36
C ILE A 6 -1.70 -9.21 -9.84
N LYS A 7 -0.81 -8.37 -9.28
CA LYS A 7 -0.79 -8.10 -7.84
C LYS A 7 -2.19 -7.63 -7.39
N PRO A 8 -2.74 -8.19 -6.29
CA PRO A 8 -4.03 -7.77 -5.75
C PRO A 8 -4.11 -6.24 -5.57
N CYS A 9 -5.24 -5.65 -5.94
CA CYS A 9 -5.42 -4.19 -5.99
C CYS A 9 -6.83 -3.82 -5.54
N ALA A 10 -6.94 -2.91 -4.58
CA ALA A 10 -8.21 -2.49 -3.97
C ALA A 10 -9.21 -2.01 -5.01
N LYS A 11 -8.73 -1.38 -6.09
CA LYS A 11 -9.58 -0.86 -7.17
C LYS A 11 -10.42 -1.97 -7.83
N TYR A 12 -9.87 -3.16 -7.99
CA TYR A 12 -10.55 -4.26 -8.69
C TYR A 12 -11.51 -5.04 -7.79
N ILE A 13 -11.30 -5.02 -6.48
CA ILE A 13 -12.12 -5.73 -5.50
C ILE A 13 -12.88 -4.79 -4.55
N THR A 14 -12.99 -3.50 -4.90
CA THR A 14 -13.56 -2.46 -4.04
C THR A 14 -14.97 -2.79 -3.55
N HIS A 15 -15.81 -3.32 -4.43
CA HIS A 15 -17.18 -3.72 -4.09
C HIS A 15 -17.20 -4.86 -3.06
N TYR A 16 -16.21 -5.75 -3.07
CA TYR A 16 -16.10 -6.84 -2.12
C TYR A 16 -15.52 -6.37 -0.78
N LEU A 17 -14.50 -5.51 -0.80
CA LEU A 17 -13.92 -4.93 0.41
C LEU A 17 -14.96 -4.10 1.21
N LYS A 18 -15.79 -3.31 0.52
CA LYS A 18 -16.84 -2.50 1.16
C LYS A 18 -18.04 -3.29 1.69
N ARG A 19 -18.12 -4.60 1.45
CA ARG A 19 -19.21 -5.47 1.95
C ARG A 19 -19.02 -5.97 3.38
N ASN A 20 -17.98 -5.52 4.10
CA ASN A 20 -17.82 -5.78 5.53
C ASN A 20 -17.71 -7.28 5.91
N PHE A 21 -17.24 -8.14 5.01
CA PHE A 21 -17.07 -9.57 5.33
C PHE A 21 -15.82 -9.84 6.16
N VAL A 22 -14.72 -9.19 5.77
CA VAL A 22 -13.39 -9.34 6.37
C VAL A 22 -12.81 -7.95 6.57
N PHE A 23 -12.20 -7.72 7.73
CA PHE A 23 -11.59 -6.45 8.10
C PHE A 23 -10.14 -6.64 8.53
N SER A 24 -9.29 -5.71 8.14
CA SER A 24 -7.90 -5.63 8.58
C SER A 24 -7.55 -4.16 8.89
N PRO A 25 -8.04 -3.61 10.01
CA PRO A 25 -7.83 -2.21 10.38
C PRO A 25 -6.39 -1.92 10.88
N GLY A 26 -5.48 -2.91 10.86
CA GLY A 26 -4.14 -2.78 11.45
C GLY A 26 -4.12 -3.03 12.96
N SER A 27 -5.14 -3.72 13.49
CA SER A 27 -5.19 -4.16 14.89
C SER A 27 -4.08 -5.15 15.21
N GLN A 28 -3.70 -5.20 16.48
CA GLN A 28 -2.72 -6.16 16.99
C GLN A 28 -3.20 -6.86 18.26
N ASP A 29 -2.86 -8.14 18.41
CA ASP A 29 -3.05 -8.87 19.67
C ASP A 29 -2.02 -8.45 20.74
N ILE A 30 -2.12 -9.02 21.94
CA ILE A 30 -1.17 -8.75 23.04
C ILE A 30 0.29 -9.14 22.71
N HIS A 31 0.48 -10.04 21.73
CA HIS A 31 1.79 -10.50 21.24
C HIS A 31 2.28 -9.72 20.02
N LYS A 32 1.56 -8.67 19.61
CA LYS A 32 1.84 -7.83 18.43
C LYS A 32 1.62 -8.51 17.09
N ASN A 33 0.95 -9.66 17.05
CA ASN A 33 0.50 -10.27 15.81
C ASN A 33 -0.61 -9.41 15.18
N PRO A 34 -0.57 -9.16 13.86
CA PRO A 34 -1.64 -8.45 13.18
C PRO A 34 -2.94 -9.27 13.20
N VAL A 35 -4.08 -8.59 13.30
CA VAL A 35 -5.40 -9.22 13.43
C VAL A 35 -6.26 -9.00 12.19
N ILE A 36 -6.84 -10.08 11.69
CA ILE A 36 -7.91 -10.06 10.68
C ILE A 36 -9.22 -10.50 11.34
N PHE A 37 -10.28 -9.73 11.13
CA PHE A 37 -11.61 -10.02 11.67
C PHE A 37 -12.55 -10.47 10.57
N PHE A 38 -13.31 -11.54 10.81
CA PHE A 38 -14.43 -11.98 9.99
C PHE A 38 -15.74 -11.60 10.70
N SER A 39 -16.59 -10.86 10.00
CA SER A 39 -17.90 -10.45 10.52
C SER A 39 -18.86 -11.63 10.64
N ASP A 40 -19.85 -11.50 11.51
CA ASP A 40 -21.05 -12.33 11.61
C ASP A 40 -22.05 -12.03 10.48
N ASN A 41 -21.56 -11.83 9.25
CA ASN A 41 -22.43 -11.64 8.10
C ASN A 41 -22.83 -13.02 7.58
N TYR A 42 -24.11 -13.32 7.72
CA TYR A 42 -24.76 -14.53 7.21
C TYR A 42 -24.52 -14.68 5.69
N ASP A 43 -24.64 -15.93 5.23
CA ASP A 43 -24.23 -16.57 3.95
C ASP A 43 -24.78 -15.94 2.64
N ASP A 44 -25.14 -14.66 2.60
CA ASP A 44 -25.69 -14.00 1.42
C ASP A 44 -24.56 -13.57 0.45
N GLY A 45 -23.89 -14.58 -0.12
CA GLY A 45 -23.24 -14.46 -1.42
C GLY A 45 -21.74 -14.17 -1.44
N ILE A 46 -20.99 -14.53 -0.39
CA ILE A 46 -19.53 -14.61 -0.52
C ILE A 46 -19.14 -15.99 -1.09
N THR A 47 -18.74 -16.02 -2.36
CA THR A 47 -18.20 -17.24 -2.97
C THR A 47 -16.76 -17.46 -2.47
N PRO A 48 -16.24 -18.71 -2.49
CA PRO A 48 -14.83 -18.96 -2.18
C PRO A 48 -13.88 -18.07 -2.98
N THR A 49 -14.15 -17.86 -4.27
CA THR A 49 -13.35 -17.00 -5.15
C THR A 49 -13.32 -15.52 -4.71
N VAL A 50 -14.43 -15.00 -4.18
CA VAL A 50 -14.48 -13.63 -3.65
C VAL A 50 -13.73 -13.54 -2.34
N LEU A 51 -13.88 -14.55 -1.47
CA LEU A 51 -13.13 -14.63 -0.23
C LEU A 51 -11.62 -14.68 -0.51
N ASP A 52 -11.18 -15.51 -1.45
CA ASP A 52 -9.78 -15.66 -1.83
C ASP A 52 -9.23 -14.32 -2.34
N SER A 53 -9.98 -13.62 -3.20
CA SER A 53 -9.59 -12.29 -3.70
C SER A 53 -9.39 -11.26 -2.58
N ILE A 54 -10.19 -11.32 -1.51
CA ILE A 54 -10.07 -10.44 -0.34
C ILE A 54 -8.87 -10.85 0.54
N LEU A 55 -8.69 -12.16 0.78
CA LEU A 55 -7.61 -12.66 1.62
C LEU A 55 -6.24 -12.49 0.97
N ASP A 56 -6.12 -12.84 -0.32
CA ASP A 56 -4.93 -12.58 -1.13
C ASP A 56 -4.55 -11.10 -1.08
N TYR A 57 -5.55 -10.21 -1.10
CA TYR A 57 -5.32 -8.78 -0.97
C TYR A 57 -4.77 -8.39 0.41
N PHE A 58 -5.39 -8.82 1.50
CA PHE A 58 -4.93 -8.48 2.85
C PHE A 58 -3.56 -9.10 3.17
N PHE A 59 -3.31 -10.35 2.81
CA PHE A 59 -2.00 -11.00 2.97
C PHE A 59 -0.93 -10.40 2.05
N HIS A 60 -1.31 -9.88 0.87
CA HIS A 60 -0.40 -9.09 0.05
C HIS A 60 -0.02 -7.77 0.74
N LEU A 61 -0.98 -7.09 1.40
CA LEU A 61 -0.71 -5.85 2.13
C LEU A 61 0.20 -6.07 3.35
N ASN A 62 -0.01 -7.17 4.08
CA ASN A 62 0.79 -7.57 5.21
C ASN A 62 1.13 -9.06 5.12
N PRO A 63 2.36 -9.45 4.76
CA PRO A 63 2.73 -10.85 4.58
C PRO A 63 3.06 -11.59 5.89
N CYS A 64 2.87 -10.97 7.06
CA CYS A 64 3.08 -11.62 8.35
C CYS A 64 2.03 -12.73 8.61
N ARG A 65 2.27 -13.58 9.61
CA ARG A 65 1.25 -14.47 10.17
C ARG A 65 0.27 -13.68 11.03
N HIS A 66 -1.01 -14.01 10.96
CA HIS A 66 -2.09 -13.25 11.59
C HIS A 66 -2.82 -14.05 12.66
N LEU A 67 -3.28 -13.34 13.69
CA LEU A 67 -4.44 -13.81 14.45
C LEU A 67 -5.69 -13.61 13.58
N ILE A 68 -6.47 -14.67 13.38
CA ILE A 68 -7.79 -14.57 12.75
C ILE A 68 -8.88 -14.64 13.81
N VAL A 69 -9.68 -13.58 13.94
CA VAL A 69 -10.87 -13.55 14.78
C VAL A 69 -12.09 -13.78 13.90
N ILE A 70 -12.89 -14.80 14.20
CA ILE A 70 -14.10 -15.14 13.44
C ILE A 70 -15.32 -15.00 14.33
N ASP A 71 -16.20 -14.03 14.02
CA ASP A 71 -17.50 -13.91 14.66
C ASP A 71 -18.53 -14.79 13.96
N ARG A 72 -19.11 -15.77 14.67
CA ARG A 72 -20.11 -16.70 14.15
C ARG A 72 -21.34 -16.80 15.03
N ARG A 73 -21.60 -15.82 15.92
CA ARG A 73 -22.72 -15.88 16.87
C ARG A 73 -24.08 -16.11 16.21
N GLY A 74 -24.32 -15.50 15.05
CA GLY A 74 -25.52 -15.65 14.23
C GLY A 74 -25.43 -16.73 13.15
N SER A 75 -24.30 -17.41 13.00
CA SER A 75 -24.05 -18.45 11.99
C SER A 75 -24.20 -19.87 12.54
N GLY A 76 -24.20 -20.88 11.67
CA GLY A 76 -24.23 -22.30 12.06
C GLY A 76 -22.84 -22.96 12.08
N TRP A 77 -22.74 -24.15 12.69
CA TRP A 77 -21.48 -24.92 12.71
C TRP A 77 -21.01 -25.40 11.34
N ILE A 78 -21.92 -25.71 10.41
CA ILE A 78 -21.58 -26.19 9.06
C ILE A 78 -20.82 -25.11 8.24
N PRO A 79 -21.36 -23.89 8.03
CA PRO A 79 -20.62 -22.85 7.31
C PRO A 79 -19.34 -22.42 8.05
N THR A 80 -19.36 -22.44 9.39
CA THR A 80 -18.16 -22.20 10.21
C THR A 80 -17.06 -23.22 9.92
N LYS A 81 -17.39 -24.51 9.93
CA LYS A 81 -16.44 -25.59 9.60
C LYS A 81 -15.90 -25.45 8.18
N LYS A 82 -16.76 -25.13 7.20
CA LYS A 82 -16.33 -24.91 5.81
C LYS A 82 -15.29 -23.79 5.70
N LEU A 83 -15.52 -22.66 6.38
CA LEU A 83 -14.55 -21.56 6.39
C LEU A 83 -13.22 -21.99 7.04
N LEU A 84 -13.26 -22.65 8.20
CA LEU A 84 -12.05 -23.09 8.88
C LEU A 84 -11.22 -24.06 8.03
N ILE A 85 -11.87 -25.02 7.36
CA ILE A 85 -11.20 -25.92 6.43
C ILE A 85 -10.63 -25.15 5.23
N HIS A 86 -11.39 -24.21 4.66
CA HIS A 86 -10.93 -23.39 3.55
C HIS A 86 -9.67 -22.58 3.92
N LEU A 87 -9.66 -21.97 5.10
CA LEU A 87 -8.49 -21.28 5.65
C LEU A 87 -7.31 -22.23 5.85
N ASN A 88 -7.56 -23.43 6.38
CA ASN A 88 -6.52 -24.43 6.60
C ASN A 88 -5.89 -24.92 5.30
N LEU A 89 -6.69 -25.14 4.25
CA LEU A 89 -6.20 -25.68 2.99
C LEU A 89 -5.43 -24.65 2.15
N ASN A 90 -5.83 -23.37 2.21
CA ASN A 90 -5.33 -22.35 1.28
C ASN A 90 -4.41 -21.31 1.95
N TYR A 91 -4.52 -21.11 3.27
CA TYR A 91 -3.90 -19.96 3.97
C TYR A 91 -3.17 -20.33 5.26
N LEU A 92 -2.88 -21.61 5.50
CA LEU A 92 -2.22 -22.08 6.73
C LEU A 92 -0.93 -21.30 7.05
N ASP A 93 -0.11 -21.03 6.03
CA ASP A 93 1.17 -20.32 6.17
C ASP A 93 1.01 -18.85 6.61
N HIS A 94 -0.20 -18.30 6.52
CA HIS A 94 -0.52 -16.93 6.92
C HIS A 94 -1.23 -16.85 8.29
N ILE A 95 -1.49 -17.99 8.94
CA ILE A 95 -2.27 -18.05 10.19
C ILE A 95 -1.33 -18.31 11.36
N GLU A 96 -1.30 -17.41 12.34
CA GLU A 96 -0.66 -17.68 13.63
C GLU A 96 -1.56 -18.59 14.48
N TYR A 97 -2.78 -18.14 14.75
CA TYR A 97 -3.84 -18.92 15.41
C TYR A 97 -5.20 -18.29 15.11
N VAL A 98 -6.27 -19.01 15.45
CA VAL A 98 -7.66 -18.60 15.19
C VAL A 98 -8.44 -18.53 16.49
N VAL A 99 -9.18 -17.43 16.69
CA VAL A 99 -10.18 -17.29 17.74
C VAL A 99 -11.56 -17.25 17.12
N LEU A 100 -12.42 -18.19 17.51
CA LEU A 100 -13.78 -18.32 17.00
C LEU A 100 -14.78 -18.02 18.11
N LEU A 101 -15.57 -16.97 17.90
CA LEU A 101 -16.75 -16.68 18.71
C LEU A 101 -17.90 -17.57 18.26
N ARG A 102 -18.28 -18.53 19.11
CA ARG A 102 -19.09 -19.69 18.74
C ARG A 102 -20.49 -19.31 18.22
N PRO A 103 -21.08 -20.12 17.33
CA PRO A 103 -22.53 -20.14 17.07
C PRO A 103 -23.39 -20.15 18.34
N GLN A 104 -24.28 -19.16 18.51
CA GLN A 104 -25.09 -18.97 19.73
C GLN A 104 -26.59 -19.24 19.56
N GLY A 105 -27.08 -19.61 18.36
CA GLY A 105 -28.49 -19.87 18.11
C GLY A 105 -29.08 -20.98 18.98
N PHE A 106 -30.40 -20.93 19.26
CA PHE A 106 -31.08 -21.87 20.17
C PHE A 106 -30.86 -23.36 19.83
N PHE A 107 -30.79 -23.71 18.53
CA PHE A 107 -30.45 -25.06 18.04
C PHE A 107 -28.95 -25.30 17.80
N GLN A 108 -28.11 -24.28 17.95
CA GLN A 108 -26.66 -24.29 17.69
C GLN A 108 -25.82 -24.33 18.97
N ARG A 109 -26.40 -23.90 20.10
CA ARG A 109 -25.84 -24.07 21.47
C ARG A 109 -25.65 -25.54 21.85
N LEU A 110 -26.35 -26.44 21.15
CA LEU A 110 -26.15 -27.89 21.17
C LEU A 110 -25.23 -28.35 20.02
N GLY A 111 -24.21 -27.57 19.68
CA GLY A 111 -23.15 -28.07 18.81
C GLY A 111 -22.63 -29.35 19.41
N SER A 112 -22.89 -30.50 18.76
CA SER A 112 -22.47 -31.76 19.34
C SER A 112 -20.95 -31.72 19.52
N ASP A 113 -20.44 -32.20 20.65
CA ASP A 113 -18.98 -32.34 20.88
C ASP A 113 -18.28 -33.02 19.69
N ARG A 114 -19.02 -33.86 18.95
CA ARG A 114 -18.59 -34.49 17.70
C ARG A 114 -18.27 -33.50 16.58
N THR A 115 -19.08 -32.46 16.38
CA THR A 115 -18.84 -31.44 15.34
C THR A 115 -17.59 -30.64 15.67
N VAL A 116 -17.43 -30.24 16.94
CA VAL A 116 -16.25 -29.51 17.42
C VAL A 116 -15.00 -30.40 17.32
N ALA A 117 -15.06 -31.64 17.81
CA ALA A 117 -13.97 -32.60 17.69
C ALA A 117 -13.59 -32.85 16.22
N SER A 118 -14.57 -32.95 15.33
CA SER A 118 -14.32 -33.08 13.90
C SER A 118 -13.64 -31.84 13.30
N ILE A 119 -13.96 -30.62 13.76
CA ILE A 119 -13.25 -29.41 13.33
C ILE A 119 -11.77 -29.50 13.72
N TYR A 120 -11.47 -29.83 14.98
CA TYR A 120 -10.09 -29.96 15.46
C TYR A 120 -9.29 -31.04 14.71
N ASN A 121 -9.94 -32.11 14.24
CA ASN A 121 -9.28 -33.14 13.43
C ASN A 121 -8.99 -32.69 11.98
N ASP A 122 -9.74 -31.72 11.47
CA ASP A 122 -9.67 -31.30 10.05
C ASP A 122 -8.77 -30.05 9.84
N ILE A 123 -8.28 -29.43 10.91
CA ILE A 123 -7.45 -28.21 10.87
C ILE A 123 -6.10 -28.42 11.55
N SER A 124 -5.10 -27.66 11.14
CA SER A 124 -3.72 -27.76 11.63
C SER A 124 -3.25 -26.53 12.42
N PHE A 125 -3.96 -25.41 12.33
CA PHE A 125 -3.69 -24.22 13.16
C PHE A 125 -4.34 -24.34 14.54
N ASP A 126 -3.79 -23.62 15.51
CA ASP A 126 -4.38 -23.53 16.85
C ASP A 126 -5.73 -22.80 16.80
N LEU A 127 -6.78 -23.44 17.34
CA LEU A 127 -8.13 -22.91 17.38
C LEU A 127 -8.61 -22.75 18.82
N GLN A 128 -8.85 -21.51 19.22
CA GLN A 128 -9.48 -21.17 20.49
C GLN A 128 -10.94 -20.81 20.26
N LEU A 129 -11.83 -21.47 21.00
CA LEU A 129 -13.26 -21.18 20.96
C LEU A 129 -13.66 -20.33 22.17
N ILE A 130 -14.39 -19.25 21.94
CA ILE A 130 -14.89 -18.35 22.98
C ILE A 130 -16.41 -18.22 22.94
N ASP A 131 -17.01 -17.96 24.09
CA ASP A 131 -18.46 -17.90 24.25
C ASP A 131 -18.97 -16.46 24.21
N SER A 132 -18.17 -15.49 24.65
CA SER A 132 -18.56 -14.10 24.72
C SER A 132 -17.53 -13.17 24.04
N PRO A 133 -17.95 -12.04 23.48
CA PRO A 133 -17.05 -10.99 23.02
C PRO A 133 -16.03 -10.54 24.07
N SER A 134 -16.42 -10.48 25.34
CA SER A 134 -15.54 -10.06 26.44
C SER A 134 -14.35 -10.99 26.65
N ASP A 135 -14.43 -12.26 26.23
CA ASP A 135 -13.31 -13.19 26.30
C ASP A 135 -12.16 -12.75 25.38
N LEU A 136 -12.44 -11.99 24.31
CA LEU A 136 -11.41 -11.41 23.44
C LEU A 136 -10.49 -10.45 24.19
N PHE A 137 -10.93 -9.81 25.27
CA PHE A 137 -10.13 -8.83 26.00
C PHE A 137 -8.89 -9.42 26.68
N ASN A 138 -8.86 -10.75 26.86
CA ASN A 138 -7.68 -11.47 27.36
C ASN A 138 -6.62 -11.70 26.27
N ILE A 139 -6.98 -11.52 25.00
CA ILE A 139 -6.18 -11.88 23.81
C ILE A 139 -5.80 -10.62 23.02
N ILE A 140 -6.74 -9.68 22.92
CA ILE A 140 -6.63 -8.46 22.14
C ILE A 140 -7.09 -7.29 23.03
N PRO A 141 -6.34 -6.19 23.13
CA PRO A 141 -6.78 -5.00 23.85
C PRO A 141 -8.13 -4.46 23.31
N ALA A 142 -9.00 -3.96 24.18
CA ALA A 142 -10.34 -3.48 23.78
C ALA A 142 -10.31 -2.41 22.67
N CYS A 143 -9.32 -1.51 22.69
CA CYS A 143 -9.07 -0.49 21.67
C CYS A 143 -8.61 -1.03 20.30
N GLU A 144 -8.31 -2.32 20.20
CA GLU A 144 -7.91 -3.01 18.97
C GLU A 144 -9.04 -3.88 18.41
N ILE A 145 -10.13 -4.08 19.15
CA ILE A 145 -11.26 -4.91 18.74
C ILE A 145 -12.34 -4.02 18.12
N LEU A 146 -12.87 -4.44 16.98
CA LEU A 146 -13.93 -3.72 16.28
C LEU A 146 -15.17 -3.56 17.17
N SER A 147 -15.76 -2.36 17.16
CA SER A 147 -16.96 -2.04 17.95
C SER A 147 -18.14 -2.98 17.67
N GLN A 148 -18.31 -3.41 16.42
CA GLN A 148 -19.34 -4.39 16.03
C GLN A 148 -19.16 -5.78 16.66
N ILE A 149 -17.96 -6.12 17.13
CA ILE A 149 -17.64 -7.37 17.84
C ILE A 149 -17.40 -7.08 19.34
N GLY A 150 -17.89 -5.95 19.85
CA GLY A 150 -17.87 -5.61 21.28
C GLY A 150 -16.62 -4.90 21.79
N GLY A 151 -15.74 -4.42 20.90
CA GLY A 151 -14.59 -3.59 21.29
C GLY A 151 -14.83 -2.09 21.21
N GLU A 152 -13.74 -1.33 21.19
CA GLU A 152 -13.75 0.15 21.16
C GLU A 152 -13.25 0.72 19.82
N LEU A 153 -12.72 -0.11 18.91
CA LEU A 153 -12.18 0.34 17.63
C LEU A 153 -13.32 0.62 16.64
N PHE A 154 -13.52 1.91 16.33
CA PHE A 154 -14.32 2.32 15.18
C PHE A 154 -13.50 2.22 13.90
N PHE A 155 -14.04 1.55 12.88
CA PHE A 155 -13.38 1.38 11.58
C PHE A 155 -14.37 1.63 10.44
N ASP A 156 -14.10 2.68 9.65
CA ASP A 156 -14.85 2.98 8.43
C ASP A 156 -14.17 2.30 7.23
N VAL A 157 -14.68 1.12 6.85
CA VAL A 157 -14.13 0.37 5.72
C VAL A 157 -14.24 1.15 4.41
N SER A 158 -15.30 1.95 4.23
CA SER A 158 -15.57 2.60 2.95
C SER A 158 -14.53 3.67 2.71
N LEU A 159 -14.30 4.48 3.74
CA LEU A 159 -13.28 5.50 3.75
C LEU A 159 -11.88 4.89 3.67
N TRP A 160 -11.62 3.78 4.39
CA TRP A 160 -10.33 3.09 4.30
C TRP A 160 -10.04 2.62 2.87
N VAL A 161 -11.01 1.96 2.21
CA VAL A 161 -10.89 1.47 0.82
C VAL A 161 -10.67 2.62 -0.16
N ASP A 162 -11.39 3.73 -0.01
CA ASP A 162 -11.23 4.88 -0.90
C ASP A 162 -9.82 5.45 -0.85
N PHE A 163 -9.27 5.63 0.35
CA PHE A 163 -7.87 6.03 0.51
C PHE A 163 -6.91 4.98 -0.01
N GLN A 164 -7.19 3.71 0.20
CA GLN A 164 -6.33 2.62 -0.25
C GLN A 164 -6.19 2.60 -1.78
N ILE A 165 -7.27 2.85 -2.52
CA ILE A 165 -7.27 2.99 -3.98
C ILE A 165 -6.38 4.17 -4.41
N GLU A 166 -6.49 5.30 -3.72
CA GLU A 166 -5.68 6.49 -4.00
C GLU A 166 -4.19 6.25 -3.71
N ILE A 167 -3.88 5.57 -2.60
CA ILE A 167 -2.53 5.17 -2.21
C ILE A 167 -1.92 4.27 -3.27
N GLU A 168 -2.60 3.20 -3.67
CA GLU A 168 -2.11 2.28 -4.70
C GLU A 168 -1.91 2.98 -6.05
N SER A 169 -2.77 3.94 -6.38
CA SER A 169 -2.63 4.76 -7.58
C SER A 169 -1.41 5.68 -7.51
N PHE A 170 -1.15 6.28 -6.35
CA PHE A 170 0.04 7.07 -6.09
C PHE A 170 1.32 6.22 -6.18
N GLN A 171 1.34 5.06 -5.53
CA GLN A 171 2.46 4.12 -5.57
C GLN A 171 2.79 3.70 -7.00
N ARG A 172 1.81 3.29 -7.80
CA ARG A 172 2.00 2.95 -9.22
C ARG A 172 2.62 4.11 -10.00
N CYS A 173 2.07 5.31 -9.84
CA CYS A 173 2.61 6.51 -10.50
C CYS A 173 4.07 6.80 -10.09
N ALA A 174 4.42 6.61 -8.82
CA ALA A 174 5.77 6.82 -8.32
C ALA A 174 6.76 5.77 -8.88
N CYS A 175 6.36 4.50 -8.92
CA CYS A 175 7.14 3.41 -9.51
C CYS A 175 7.37 3.62 -11.00
N ASP A 176 6.32 3.89 -11.78
CA ASP A 176 6.41 4.11 -13.23
C ASP A 176 7.36 5.28 -13.54
N LEU A 177 7.23 6.38 -12.79
CA LEU A 177 8.11 7.53 -12.95
C LEU A 177 9.57 7.21 -12.59
N GLY A 178 9.80 6.38 -11.56
CA GLY A 178 11.12 5.88 -11.21
C GLY A 178 11.77 5.11 -12.36
N LEU A 179 11.02 4.19 -12.98
CA LEU A 179 11.47 3.41 -14.14
C LEU A 179 11.77 4.31 -15.36
N GLU A 180 10.92 5.29 -15.64
CA GLU A 180 11.15 6.24 -16.72
C GLU A 180 12.39 7.11 -16.50
N ILE A 181 12.63 7.54 -15.27
CA ILE A 181 13.84 8.29 -14.90
C ILE A 181 15.08 7.41 -15.05
N GLN A 182 15.00 6.14 -14.64
CA GLN A 182 16.10 5.18 -14.81
C GLN A 182 16.41 4.95 -16.30
N SER A 183 15.39 4.71 -17.13
CA SER A 183 15.53 4.61 -18.59
C SER A 183 16.17 5.86 -19.16
N PHE A 184 15.71 7.04 -18.76
CA PHE A 184 16.30 8.30 -19.21
C PHE A 184 17.79 8.40 -18.86
N VAL A 185 18.19 8.04 -17.63
CA VAL A 185 19.59 8.05 -17.20
C VAL A 185 20.44 7.07 -18.03
N VAL A 186 19.92 5.87 -18.31
CA VAL A 186 20.59 4.88 -19.15
C VAL A 186 20.79 5.42 -20.57
N ASP A 187 19.75 6.00 -21.17
CA ASP A 187 19.80 6.53 -22.54
C ASP A 187 20.86 7.62 -22.69
N ILE A 188 20.91 8.56 -21.74
CA ILE A 188 21.83 9.70 -21.83
C ILE A 188 23.24 9.38 -21.34
N SER A 189 23.48 8.20 -20.77
CA SER A 189 24.85 7.79 -20.41
C SER A 189 25.68 7.35 -21.63
N LYS A 190 25.05 7.17 -22.79
CA LYS A 190 25.69 6.77 -24.05
C LYS A 190 26.16 7.98 -24.84
N VAL A 191 27.41 8.00 -25.30
CA VAL A 191 27.98 9.14 -26.05
C VAL A 191 27.27 9.33 -27.39
N GLU A 192 26.82 8.23 -28.01
CA GLU A 192 26.06 8.22 -29.24
C GLU A 192 24.68 8.89 -29.09
N ALA A 193 24.17 9.01 -27.87
CA ALA A 193 22.95 9.76 -27.61
C ALA A 193 23.14 11.28 -27.81
N LEU A 194 24.39 11.76 -27.78
CA LEU A 194 24.75 13.18 -27.86
C LEU A 194 25.42 13.57 -29.17
N ALA A 195 26.30 12.71 -29.67
CA ALA A 195 27.19 13.04 -30.77
C ALA A 195 27.18 11.96 -31.85
N ARG A 196 27.57 12.34 -33.06
CA ARG A 196 27.98 11.39 -34.09
C ARG A 196 29.46 11.08 -33.90
N LEU A 197 29.77 9.81 -33.85
CA LEU A 197 31.13 9.27 -33.86
C LEU A 197 31.25 8.40 -35.12
N PRO A 198 31.84 8.91 -36.22
CA PRO A 198 32.12 8.07 -37.37
C PRO A 198 33.17 7.01 -37.01
N GLN A 199 33.16 5.86 -37.70
CA GLN A 199 33.97 4.67 -37.36
C GLN A 199 35.49 4.91 -37.39
N ASP A 200 35.91 5.95 -38.09
CA ASP A 200 37.30 6.38 -38.22
C ASP A 200 37.74 7.32 -37.06
N PHE A 201 36.82 7.68 -36.15
CA PHE A 201 37.04 8.57 -35.01
C PHE A 201 37.66 9.94 -35.39
N THR A 202 37.53 10.37 -36.65
CA THR A 202 38.22 11.56 -37.17
C THR A 202 37.51 12.88 -36.87
N THR A 203 36.23 12.83 -36.51
CA THR A 203 35.43 14.05 -36.25
C THR A 203 34.38 13.80 -35.18
N PHE A 204 34.41 14.60 -34.12
CA PHE A 204 33.36 14.65 -33.11
C PHE A 204 32.35 15.75 -33.46
N GLU A 205 31.07 15.39 -33.65
CA GLU A 205 30.00 16.36 -33.94
C GLU A 205 28.86 16.22 -32.93
N LEU A 206 28.57 17.27 -32.17
CA LEU A 206 27.40 17.31 -31.29
C LEU A 206 26.13 17.53 -32.10
N VAL A 207 25.16 16.63 -31.94
CA VAL A 207 23.87 16.78 -32.62
C VAL A 207 22.95 17.65 -31.77
N ARG A 208 22.85 18.94 -32.09
CA ARG A 208 22.06 19.92 -31.29
C ARG A 208 20.61 19.48 -31.07
N ASP A 209 19.96 18.90 -32.07
CA ASP A 209 18.58 18.41 -31.95
C ASP A 209 18.44 17.30 -30.90
N ARG A 210 19.43 16.40 -30.80
CA ARG A 210 19.45 15.34 -29.78
C ARG A 210 19.62 15.96 -28.40
N VAL A 211 20.56 16.89 -28.24
CA VAL A 211 20.77 17.62 -26.98
C VAL A 211 19.49 18.32 -26.53
N GLU A 212 18.80 19.00 -27.45
CA GLU A 212 17.57 19.72 -27.13
C GLU A 212 16.43 18.75 -26.76
N SER A 213 16.29 17.64 -27.49
CA SER A 213 15.33 16.58 -27.17
C SER A 213 15.54 16.01 -25.77
N LEU A 214 16.79 15.73 -25.38
CA LEU A 214 17.12 15.26 -24.04
C LEU A 214 16.78 16.29 -22.96
N GLN A 215 17.03 17.58 -23.21
CA GLN A 215 16.63 18.65 -22.30
C GLN A 215 15.10 18.76 -22.15
N ARG A 216 14.35 18.59 -23.25
CA ARG A 216 12.88 18.55 -23.21
C ARG A 216 12.38 17.37 -22.37
N ARG A 217 12.90 16.16 -22.62
CA ARG A 217 12.55 14.96 -21.83
C ARG A 217 12.88 15.13 -20.36
N ARG A 218 14.05 15.71 -20.02
CA ARG A 218 14.41 16.05 -18.62
C ARG A 218 13.38 16.98 -17.98
N ARG A 219 13.01 18.07 -18.65
CA ARG A 219 12.03 19.05 -18.14
C ARG A 219 10.67 18.38 -17.91
N GLN A 220 10.24 17.50 -18.80
CA GLN A 220 9.00 16.74 -18.64
C GLN A 220 9.05 15.81 -17.41
N LEU A 221 10.12 15.03 -17.25
CA LEU A 221 10.31 14.16 -16.09
C LEU A 221 10.34 14.96 -14.78
N GLN A 222 11.01 16.11 -14.76
CA GLN A 222 11.05 16.99 -13.59
C GLN A 222 9.66 17.53 -13.20
N ARG A 223 8.85 17.94 -14.18
CA ARG A 223 7.46 18.40 -13.92
C ARG A 223 6.59 17.28 -13.37
N ARG A 224 6.67 16.09 -13.96
CA ARG A 224 5.93 14.91 -13.49
C ARG A 224 6.35 14.50 -12.09
N LEU A 225 7.64 14.58 -11.77
CA LEU A 225 8.15 14.30 -10.43
C LEU A 225 7.61 15.27 -9.39
N SER A 226 7.61 16.57 -9.69
CA SER A 226 7.00 17.58 -8.81
C SER A 226 5.49 17.39 -8.65
N SER A 227 4.78 17.06 -9.73
CA SER A 227 3.33 16.77 -9.64
C SER A 227 3.04 15.51 -8.81
N CYS A 228 3.84 14.44 -9.00
CA CYS A 228 3.70 13.19 -8.25
C CYS A 228 3.94 13.42 -6.75
N GLU A 229 4.97 14.18 -6.38
CA GLU A 229 5.20 14.53 -4.98
C GLU A 229 4.11 15.40 -4.37
N SER A 230 3.62 16.41 -5.11
CA SER A 230 2.49 17.23 -4.64
C SER A 230 1.29 16.34 -4.33
N ARG A 231 0.96 15.41 -5.23
CA ARG A 231 -0.12 14.43 -5.01
C ARG A 231 0.11 13.60 -3.73
N GLY A 232 1.33 13.17 -3.45
CA GLY A 232 1.66 12.46 -2.22
C GLY A 232 1.47 13.33 -0.97
N VAL A 233 1.95 14.57 -1.00
CA VAL A 233 1.77 15.53 0.11
C VAL A 233 0.30 15.83 0.36
N ASP A 234 -0.49 16.03 -0.70
CA ASP A 234 -1.93 16.29 -0.62
C ASP A 234 -2.69 15.06 -0.08
N LEU A 235 -2.32 13.86 -0.53
CA LEU A 235 -2.88 12.60 -0.03
C LEU A 235 -2.60 12.41 1.47
N ARG A 236 -1.35 12.64 1.90
CA ARG A 236 -0.97 12.61 3.31
C ARG A 236 -1.78 13.62 4.13
N LYS A 237 -1.92 14.85 3.61
CA LYS A 237 -2.68 15.91 4.29
C LYS A 237 -4.13 15.46 4.53
N ARG A 238 -4.81 14.95 3.51
CA ARG A 238 -6.18 14.42 3.65
C ARG A 238 -6.29 13.23 4.60
N LEU A 239 -5.31 12.32 4.60
CA LEU A 239 -5.25 11.21 5.56
C LEU A 239 -5.18 11.70 7.02
N ARG A 240 -4.59 12.87 7.27
CA ARG A 240 -4.48 13.48 8.61
C ARG A 240 -5.71 14.32 9.01
N GLU A 241 -6.36 14.98 8.05
CA GLU A 241 -7.42 15.97 8.32
C GLU A 241 -8.84 15.37 8.48
N LEU A 242 -9.12 14.20 7.91
CA LEU A 242 -10.48 13.62 7.84
C LEU A 242 -11.05 13.04 9.15
N ARG A 243 -10.64 13.55 10.31
CA ARG A 243 -11.22 13.19 11.62
C ARG A 243 -12.51 13.99 11.92
N GLU A 244 -12.83 15.03 11.14
CA GLU A 244 -13.83 16.05 11.53
C GLU A 244 -15.25 15.86 10.98
N SER A 245 -15.52 14.89 10.10
CA SER A 245 -16.81 14.81 9.40
C SER A 245 -17.86 13.88 10.01
N SER A 246 -17.61 13.26 11.18
CA SER A 246 -18.53 12.26 11.78
C SER A 246 -19.06 12.61 13.17
N SER A 247 -18.76 13.77 13.75
CA SER A 247 -19.41 14.23 14.99
C SER A 247 -20.48 15.28 14.66
N SER A 248 -21.70 15.08 15.19
CA SER A 248 -22.81 16.02 15.11
C SER A 248 -22.39 17.44 15.52
N GLU A 249 -23.03 18.46 14.92
CA GLU A 249 -22.68 19.89 15.04
C GLU A 249 -22.58 20.40 16.48
N GLU A 250 -23.15 19.70 17.46
CA GLU A 250 -23.10 20.05 18.90
C GLU A 250 -21.82 19.56 19.62
N GLU A 251 -21.21 18.43 19.22
CA GLU A 251 -19.93 17.97 19.81
C GLU A 251 -18.72 18.75 19.28
N VAL A 252 -18.85 19.33 18.09
CA VAL A 252 -17.81 20.10 17.40
C VAL A 252 -17.45 21.37 18.19
N VAL A 253 -18.40 21.99 18.91
CA VAL A 253 -18.15 23.24 19.64
C VAL A 253 -17.39 22.99 20.94
N GLU A 254 -17.69 21.92 21.66
CA GLU A 254 -17.02 21.57 22.92
C GLU A 254 -15.63 20.95 22.66
N ALA A 255 -15.48 20.16 21.59
CA ALA A 255 -14.17 19.66 21.15
C ALA A 255 -13.24 20.80 20.70
N LYS A 256 -13.75 21.79 19.94
CA LYS A 256 -12.97 22.98 19.52
C LYS A 256 -12.48 23.81 20.69
N LYS A 257 -13.21 23.83 21.80
CA LYS A 257 -12.82 24.55 23.03
C LYS A 257 -11.69 23.85 23.80
N ARG A 258 -11.61 22.52 23.70
CA ARG A 258 -10.50 21.72 24.28
C ARG A 258 -9.25 21.74 23.39
N ILE A 259 -9.43 21.74 22.07
CA ILE A 259 -8.35 21.74 21.07
C ILE A 259 -7.54 23.06 21.05
N ALA A 260 -8.12 24.17 21.50
CA ALA A 260 -7.42 25.45 21.54
C ALA A 260 -6.23 25.49 22.53
N ASN A 261 -6.12 24.52 23.45
CA ASN A 261 -5.12 24.55 24.53
C ASN A 261 -4.16 23.35 24.59
N GLU A 262 -4.27 22.36 23.69
CA GLU A 262 -3.33 21.24 23.63
C GLU A 262 -2.89 21.03 22.18
N GLU A 263 -1.58 21.12 21.92
CA GLU A 263 -0.98 20.66 20.66
C GLU A 263 -1.46 19.22 20.42
N ILE A 264 -2.37 19.01 19.47
CA ILE A 264 -2.82 17.67 19.09
C ILE A 264 -1.59 16.93 18.58
N SER A 265 -1.03 16.10 19.47
CA SER A 265 0.05 15.20 19.18
C SER A 265 -0.34 14.32 18.00
N SER A 266 0.57 14.11 17.05
CA SER A 266 0.40 13.20 15.92
C SER A 266 0.20 11.71 16.32
N LEU A 267 -0.04 11.42 17.60
CA LEU A 267 -0.21 10.10 18.19
C LEU A 267 -1.65 9.56 18.19
N ASP A 268 -2.68 10.38 17.98
CA ASP A 268 -4.09 9.94 18.15
C ASP A 268 -4.84 9.65 16.83
N LEU A 269 -4.11 9.30 15.77
CA LEU A 269 -4.74 8.83 14.53
C LEU A 269 -5.23 7.39 14.68
N PRO A 270 -6.40 7.03 14.09
CA PRO A 270 -6.79 5.63 13.92
C PRO A 270 -5.64 4.79 13.33
N LYS A 271 -5.48 3.55 13.80
CA LYS A 271 -4.33 2.71 13.44
C LYS A 271 -4.22 2.40 11.96
N ASP A 272 -5.36 2.18 11.31
CA ASP A 272 -5.47 1.97 9.87
C ASP A 272 -4.89 3.17 9.10
N ARG A 273 -5.18 4.38 9.57
CA ARG A 273 -4.65 5.63 8.99
C ARG A 273 -3.17 5.78 9.21
N SER A 274 -2.68 5.44 10.39
CA SER A 274 -1.24 5.50 10.69
C SER A 274 -0.46 4.62 9.71
N SER A 275 -0.94 3.40 9.44
CA SER A 275 -0.33 2.49 8.46
C SER A 275 -0.38 3.05 7.03
N GLN A 276 -1.52 3.59 6.61
CA GLN A 276 -1.67 4.24 5.29
C GLN A 276 -0.74 5.44 5.13
N ILE A 277 -0.60 6.29 6.16
CA ILE A 277 0.29 7.45 6.16
C ILE A 277 1.74 7.03 6.03
N LEU A 278 2.19 6.01 6.78
CA LEU A 278 3.56 5.52 6.71
C LEU A 278 3.95 5.10 5.29
N VAL A 279 3.05 4.39 4.60
CA VAL A 279 3.26 3.99 3.21
C VAL A 279 3.38 5.21 2.29
N VAL A 280 2.48 6.20 2.43
CA VAL A 280 2.54 7.43 1.62
C VAL A 280 3.84 8.20 1.87
N GLU A 281 4.25 8.36 3.12
CA GLU A 281 5.48 9.04 3.52
C GLU A 281 6.72 8.38 2.90
N GLN A 282 6.78 7.05 2.93
CA GLN A 282 7.88 6.29 2.34
C GLN A 282 8.05 6.62 0.84
N TYR A 283 6.96 6.65 0.09
CA TYR A 283 6.99 6.98 -1.34
C TYR A 283 7.33 8.45 -1.61
N ILE A 284 6.87 9.38 -0.77
CA ILE A 284 7.29 10.80 -0.85
C ILE A 284 8.80 10.92 -0.66
N ILE A 285 9.37 10.23 0.33
CA ILE A 285 10.81 10.21 0.58
C ILE A 285 11.56 9.65 -0.63
N GLN A 286 11.11 8.51 -1.18
CA GLN A 286 11.71 7.89 -2.37
C GLN A 286 11.69 8.81 -3.60
N LEU A 287 10.59 9.55 -3.83
CA LEU A 287 10.51 10.52 -4.91
C LEU A 287 11.49 11.68 -4.71
N SER A 288 11.59 12.20 -3.48
CA SER A 288 12.53 13.27 -3.13
C SER A 288 13.99 12.84 -3.32
N GLU A 289 14.32 11.62 -2.90
CA GLU A 289 15.63 11.02 -3.18
C GLU A 289 15.90 10.89 -4.68
N THR A 290 14.91 10.40 -5.43
CA THR A 290 15.00 10.24 -6.89
C THR A 290 15.26 11.58 -7.55
N ARG A 291 14.59 12.66 -7.12
CA ARG A 291 14.86 14.03 -7.60
C ARG A 291 16.31 14.43 -7.30
N SER A 292 16.76 14.22 -6.07
CA SER A 292 18.10 14.59 -5.64
C SER A 292 19.18 13.86 -6.45
N LYS A 293 18.99 12.55 -6.66
CA LYS A 293 19.86 11.68 -7.48
C LYS A 293 19.88 12.15 -8.93
N LEU A 294 18.72 12.37 -9.55
CA LEU A 294 18.60 12.88 -10.93
C LEU A 294 19.27 14.26 -11.08
N ARG A 295 19.08 15.17 -10.13
CA ARG A 295 19.72 16.50 -10.14
C ARG A 295 21.24 16.39 -10.06
N LYS A 296 21.77 15.58 -9.15
CA LYS A 296 23.23 15.35 -9.01
C LYS A 296 23.82 14.75 -10.28
N PHE A 297 23.17 13.74 -10.84
CA PHE A 297 23.56 13.13 -12.10
C PHE A 297 23.56 14.17 -13.24
N TRP A 298 22.48 14.91 -13.40
CA TRP A 298 22.36 15.91 -14.45
C TRP A 298 23.43 17.01 -14.34
N ASN A 299 23.79 17.45 -13.14
CA ASN A 299 24.85 18.44 -12.96
C ASN A 299 26.23 17.93 -13.39
N ARG A 300 26.50 16.62 -13.28
CA ARG A 300 27.71 16.00 -13.83
C ARG A 300 27.61 15.90 -15.34
N TYR A 301 26.49 15.40 -15.84
CA TYR A 301 26.21 15.27 -17.26
C TYR A 301 26.34 16.60 -18.02
N ALA A 302 25.72 17.68 -17.52
CA ALA A 302 25.78 19.00 -18.11
C ALA A 302 27.19 19.64 -18.07
N ARG A 303 28.06 19.21 -17.15
CA ARG A 303 29.49 19.58 -17.20
C ARG A 303 30.20 18.82 -18.33
N GLY A 304 29.97 17.51 -18.45
CA GLY A 304 30.49 16.70 -19.55
C GLY A 304 30.08 17.27 -20.92
N LEU A 305 28.79 17.60 -21.09
CA LEU A 305 28.29 18.20 -22.33
C LEU A 305 28.99 19.52 -22.68
N ARG A 306 29.28 20.38 -21.70
CA ARG A 306 30.04 21.63 -21.92
C ARG A 306 31.49 21.36 -22.32
N ASN A 307 32.11 20.31 -21.77
CA ASN A 307 33.46 19.92 -22.18
C ASN A 307 33.47 19.41 -23.62
N LEU A 308 32.46 18.62 -24.01
CA LEU A 308 32.29 18.16 -25.39
C LEU A 308 32.08 19.32 -26.37
N GLN A 309 31.31 20.34 -25.99
CA GLN A 309 31.17 21.56 -26.81
C GLN A 309 32.50 22.28 -27.01
N LYS A 310 33.31 22.42 -25.95
CA LYS A 310 34.64 23.02 -26.06
C LYS A 310 35.58 22.21 -26.95
N LEU A 311 35.48 20.88 -26.93
CA LEU A 311 36.27 20.00 -27.78
C LEU A 311 35.92 20.19 -29.25
N GLU A 312 34.63 20.23 -29.58
CA GLU A 312 34.13 20.53 -30.93
C GLU A 312 34.61 21.90 -31.43
N ASP A 313 34.53 22.94 -30.59
CA ASP A 313 35.02 24.29 -30.91
C ASP A 313 36.54 24.30 -31.18
N PHE A 314 37.31 23.57 -30.36
CA PHE A 314 38.75 23.41 -30.53
C PHE A 314 39.10 22.67 -31.84
N GLU A 315 38.46 21.53 -32.12
CA GLU A 315 38.67 20.77 -33.36
C GLU A 315 38.37 21.63 -34.60
N SER A 316 37.26 22.38 -34.56
CA SER A 316 36.89 23.30 -35.64
C SER A 316 37.94 24.39 -35.85
N HIS A 317 38.48 24.95 -34.77
CA HIS A 317 39.54 25.96 -34.84
C HIS A 317 40.85 25.38 -35.38
N PHE A 318 41.27 24.21 -34.88
CA PHE A 318 42.50 23.54 -35.32
C PHE A 318 42.44 23.18 -36.81
N LYS A 319 41.32 22.60 -37.28
CA LYS A 319 41.11 22.31 -38.71
C LYS A 319 41.24 23.56 -39.57
N LYS A 320 40.71 24.71 -39.12
CA LYS A 320 40.89 25.99 -39.84
C LYS A 320 42.35 26.40 -39.94
N VAL A 321 43.13 26.29 -38.86
CA VAL A 321 44.55 26.68 -38.84
C VAL A 321 45.38 25.78 -39.77
N CYS A 322 45.17 24.47 -39.75
CA CYS A 322 45.92 23.53 -40.59
C CYS A 322 45.61 23.63 -42.09
N ILE A 323 44.50 24.26 -42.50
CA ILE A 323 44.21 24.52 -43.92
C ILE A 323 45.05 25.68 -44.47
N PHE A 324 45.66 26.51 -43.62
CA PHE A 324 46.46 27.69 -44.00
C PHE A 324 47.98 27.50 -43.85
N THR A 325 48.45 26.28 -43.56
CA THR A 325 49.87 25.91 -43.44
C THR A 325 50.22 24.83 -44.46
#